data_AF-A0A497GB39-F1
#
_entry.id   AF-A0A497GB39-F1
#
_cell.length_a   1.000
_cell.length_b   1.000
_cell.length_c   1.000
_cell.angle_alpha   90.00
_cell.angle_beta   90.00
_cell.angle_gamma   90.00
#
_symmetry.space_group_name_H-M   'P 1'
#
loop_
_entity.id
_entity.type
_entity.pdbx_description
1 polymer ?
#
loop_
_entity_poly.entity_id
_entity_poly.type
_entity_poly.pdbx_seq_one_letter_code
_entity_poly.pdbx_strand_id
1 'polypeptide(L)'
;MFEALVRGLLGPLSGLLDFILDNPLLISGILAVWLGIFAAGKLQLQNIERKTVEMVLEISPSLITAKPHITSRGLYKRIYPRWETSLRQWGWFIPHRMDLWPVPITPETVRQKFSFSHQWVAEVLAQNGIQVEG
;
A
#
# COMPACT_ATOMS: atom_id res chain seq x y z
N MET A 1 -13.82 -38.03 16.43
CA MET A 1 -13.26 -37.54 17.71
C MET A 1 -12.75 -36.10 17.59
N PHE A 2 -11.87 -35.81 16.61
CA PHE A 2 -11.37 -34.44 16.36
C PHE A 2 -12.48 -33.42 16.05
N GLU A 3 -13.44 -33.78 15.20
CA GLU A 3 -14.55 -32.89 14.81
C GLU A 3 -15.47 -32.54 16.00
N ALA A 4 -15.76 -33.50 16.88
CA ALA A 4 -16.51 -33.26 18.11
C ALA A 4 -15.75 -32.36 19.11
N LEU A 5 -14.42 -32.47 19.12
CA LEU A 5 -13.53 -31.61 19.91
C LEU A 5 -13.52 -30.17 19.37
N VAL A 6 -13.44 -30.01 18.05
CA VAL A 6 -13.53 -28.71 17.36
C VAL A 6 -14.91 -28.08 17.57
N ARG A 7 -15.99 -28.84 17.41
CA ARG A 7 -17.36 -28.38 17.68
C ARG A 7 -17.56 -28.01 19.16
N GLY A 8 -17.00 -28.78 20.09
CA GLY A 8 -17.05 -28.50 21.53
C GLY A 8 -16.26 -27.24 21.93
N LEU A 9 -15.14 -26.95 21.26
CA LEU A 9 -14.35 -25.73 21.46
C LEU A 9 -15.03 -24.47 20.88
N LEU A 10 -15.77 -24.63 19.79
CA LEU A 10 -16.42 -23.51 19.10
C LEU A 10 -17.77 -23.11 19.71
N GLY A 11 -18.42 -24.02 20.45
CA GLY A 11 -19.68 -23.75 21.12
C GLY A 11 -20.71 -23.15 20.15
N PRO A 12 -21.25 -21.94 20.38
CA PRO A 12 -22.22 -21.29 19.49
C PRO A 12 -21.74 -21.06 18.04
N LEU A 13 -20.43 -21.05 17.80
CA LEU A 13 -19.84 -20.88 16.47
C LEU A 13 -19.86 -22.16 15.64
N SER A 14 -20.25 -23.32 16.21
CA SER A 14 -20.37 -24.58 15.47
C SER A 14 -21.35 -24.46 14.30
N GLY A 15 -22.44 -23.71 14.48
CA GLY A 15 -23.44 -23.49 13.41
C GLY A 15 -22.89 -22.68 12.23
N LEU A 16 -21.88 -21.82 12.45
CA LEU A 16 -21.18 -21.12 11.38
C LEU A 16 -20.29 -22.09 10.59
N LEU A 17 -19.70 -23.06 11.27
CA LEU A 17 -18.88 -24.10 10.66
C LEU A 17 -19.74 -25.08 9.86
N ASP A 18 -20.89 -25.48 10.39
CA ASP A 18 -21.88 -26.29 9.67
C ASP A 18 -22.36 -25.54 8.41
N PHE A 19 -22.68 -24.25 8.51
CA PHE A 19 -23.05 -23.44 7.35
C PHE A 19 -21.94 -23.37 6.28
N ILE A 20 -20.67 -23.26 6.69
CA ILE A 20 -19.53 -23.23 5.77
C ILE A 20 -19.40 -24.58 5.03
N LEU A 21 -19.53 -25.69 5.76
CA LEU A 21 -19.42 -27.04 5.21
C LEU A 21 -20.59 -27.37 4.28
N ASP A 22 -21.80 -26.89 4.59
CA ASP A 22 -23.00 -27.12 3.79
C ASP A 22 -23.05 -26.26 2.51
N ASN A 23 -22.31 -25.13 2.48
CA ASN A 23 -22.34 -24.18 1.36
C ASN A 23 -20.94 -23.91 0.77
N PRO A 24 -20.17 -24.94 0.37
CA PRO A 24 -18.76 -24.80 0.01
C PRO A 24 -18.54 -23.90 -1.21
N LEU A 25 -19.44 -23.94 -2.20
CA LEU A 25 -19.36 -23.09 -3.39
C LEU A 25 -19.58 -21.62 -3.07
N LEU A 26 -20.53 -21.30 -2.18
CA LEU A 26 -20.82 -19.93 -1.76
C LEU A 26 -19.63 -19.36 -0.99
N ILE A 27 -19.10 -20.11 -0.02
CA ILE A 27 -17.93 -19.68 0.76
C ILE A 27 -16.70 -19.51 -0.14
N SER A 28 -16.45 -20.46 -1.03
CA SER A 28 -15.36 -20.35 -2.01
C SER A 28 -15.53 -19.14 -2.91
N GLY A 29 -16.75 -18.83 -3.35
CA GLY A 29 -17.05 -17.63 -4.12
C GLY A 29 -16.73 -16.34 -3.36
N ILE A 30 -17.16 -16.24 -2.10
CA ILE A 30 -16.86 -15.09 -1.23
C ILE A 30 -15.34 -14.95 -1.04
N LEU A 31 -14.64 -16.05 -0.74
CA LEU A 31 -13.19 -16.05 -0.55
C LEU A 31 -12.45 -15.69 -1.84
N ALA A 32 -12.91 -16.16 -2.99
CA ALA A 32 -12.33 -15.82 -4.29
C ALA A 32 -12.48 -14.33 -4.61
N VAL A 33 -13.67 -13.75 -4.36
CA VAL A 33 -13.91 -12.31 -4.50
C VAL A 33 -13.01 -11.53 -3.54
N TRP A 34 -12.93 -11.95 -2.28
CA TRP A 34 -12.07 -11.32 -1.29
C TRP A 34 -10.59 -11.36 -1.69
N LEU A 35 -10.11 -12.52 -2.16
CA LEU A 35 -8.74 -12.68 -2.67
C LEU A 35 -8.48 -11.81 -3.89
N GLY A 36 -9.47 -11.69 -4.80
CA GLY A 36 -9.40 -10.79 -5.95
C GLY A 36 -9.24 -9.33 -5.56
N ILE A 37 -10.03 -8.85 -4.59
CA ILE A 37 -9.92 -7.49 -4.04
C ILE A 37 -8.54 -7.30 -3.39
N PHE A 38 -8.08 -8.27 -2.60
CA PHE A 38 -6.79 -8.21 -1.94
C PHE A 38 -5.63 -8.13 -2.95
N ALA A 39 -5.62 -9.00 -3.96
CA ALA A 39 -4.63 -9.01 -5.02
C ALA A 39 -4.62 -7.69 -5.81
N ALA A 40 -5.81 -7.19 -6.20
CA ALA A 40 -5.94 -5.90 -6.87
C ALA A 40 -5.38 -4.75 -6.02
N GLY A 41 -5.64 -4.74 -4.71
CA GLY A 41 -5.09 -3.74 -3.81
C GLY A 41 -3.57 -3.79 -3.70
N LYS A 42 -2.98 -5.00 -3.64
CA LYS A 42 -1.51 -5.17 -3.64
C LYS A 42 -0.88 -4.66 -4.93
N LEU A 43 -1.49 -4.95 -6.08
CA LEU A 43 -1.03 -4.44 -7.37
C LEU A 43 -1.13 -2.92 -7.45
N GLN A 44 -2.20 -2.31 -6.92
CA GLN A 44 -2.32 -0.85 -6.82
C GLN A 44 -1.21 -0.25 -5.95
N LEU A 45 -0.92 -0.84 -4.79
CA LEU A 45 0.16 -0.37 -3.92
C LEU A 45 1.53 -0.43 -4.60
N GLN A 46 1.87 -1.56 -5.24
CA GLN A 46 3.11 -1.71 -6.00
C GLN A 46 3.23 -0.68 -7.14
N ASN A 47 2.12 -0.41 -7.82
CA ASN A 47 2.08 0.61 -8.86
C ASN A 47 2.30 2.02 -8.30
N ILE A 48 1.73 2.33 -7.13
CA ILE A 48 1.95 3.62 -6.44
C ILE A 48 3.42 3.79 -6.05
N GLU A 49 4.04 2.75 -5.50
CA GLU A 49 5.46 2.78 -5.12
C GLU A 49 6.35 3.06 -6.35
N ARG A 50 6.15 2.30 -7.43
CA ARG A 50 6.88 2.51 -8.69
C ARG A 50 6.69 3.91 -9.24
N LYS A 51 5.45 4.38 -9.35
CA LYS A 51 5.15 5.74 -9.85
C LYS A 51 5.70 6.83 -8.95
N THR A 52 5.80 6.59 -7.64
CA THR A 52 6.42 7.53 -6.70
C THR A 52 7.91 7.65 -6.97
N VAL A 53 8.61 6.53 -7.20
CA VAL A 53 10.03 6.52 -7.59
C VAL A 53 10.22 7.25 -8.92
N GLU A 54 9.44 6.91 -9.95
CA GLU A 54 9.49 7.56 -11.26
C GLU A 54 9.30 9.08 -11.15
N MET A 55 8.29 9.52 -10.41
CA MET A 55 8.03 10.94 -10.18
C MET A 55 9.20 11.66 -9.50
N VAL A 56 9.80 11.03 -8.48
CA VAL A 56 10.93 11.62 -7.75
C VAL A 56 12.13 11.75 -8.68
N LEU A 57 12.44 10.74 -9.47
CA LEU A 57 13.55 10.77 -10.43
C LEU A 57 13.30 11.76 -11.57
N GLU A 58 12.06 11.94 -12.02
CA GLU A 58 11.69 12.90 -13.06
C GLU A 58 11.86 14.35 -12.58
N ILE A 59 11.37 14.66 -11.38
CA ILE A 59 11.27 16.05 -10.90
C ILE A 59 12.59 16.52 -10.26
N SER A 60 13.28 15.64 -9.54
CA SER A 60 14.42 16.03 -8.71
C SER A 60 15.56 16.72 -9.48
N PRO A 61 15.98 16.25 -10.68
CA PRO A 61 17.04 16.93 -11.45
C PRO A 61 16.69 18.38 -11.78
N SER A 62 15.45 18.67 -12.15
CA SER A 62 15.00 20.04 -12.46
C SER A 62 15.04 20.95 -11.22
N LEU A 63 14.68 20.41 -10.05
CA LEU A 63 14.70 21.13 -8.79
C LEU A 63 16.11 21.38 -8.26
N ILE A 64 17.02 20.42 -8.45
CA ILE A 64 18.44 20.53 -8.05
C ILE A 64 19.15 21.54 -8.96
N THR A 65 18.94 21.49 -10.28
CA THR A 65 19.52 22.49 -11.19
C THR A 65 19.02 23.91 -10.87
N ALA A 66 17.74 24.06 -10.51
CA ALA A 66 17.19 25.35 -10.11
C ALA A 66 17.71 25.83 -8.74
N LYS A 67 18.07 24.92 -7.82
CA LYS A 67 18.66 25.23 -6.51
C LYS A 67 19.70 24.16 -6.13
N PRO A 68 20.98 24.38 -6.47
CA PRO A 68 22.04 23.38 -6.30
C PRO A 68 22.25 22.88 -4.86
N HIS A 69 21.99 23.73 -3.86
CA HIS A 69 22.11 23.40 -2.43
C HIS A 69 20.76 23.04 -1.79
N ILE A 70 19.84 22.44 -2.55
CA ILE A 70 18.58 21.98 -1.97
C ILE A 70 18.83 20.75 -1.10
N THR A 71 18.36 20.78 0.13
CA THR A 71 18.44 19.62 1.03
C THR A 71 17.37 18.60 0.70
N SER A 72 17.57 17.35 1.16
CA SER A 72 16.59 16.25 1.06
C SER A 72 15.19 16.68 1.55
N ARG A 73 15.14 17.42 2.67
CA ARG A 73 13.92 17.96 3.27
C ARG A 73 13.27 19.05 2.41
N GLY A 74 14.09 19.92 1.81
CA GLY A 74 13.63 20.96 0.90
C GLY A 74 13.03 20.37 -0.38
N LEU A 75 13.65 19.32 -0.90
CA LEU A 75 13.19 18.59 -2.08
C LEU A 75 11.88 17.85 -1.80
N TYR A 76 11.82 17.12 -0.69
CA TYR A 76 10.62 16.45 -0.21
C TYR A 76 9.42 17.39 -0.10
N LYS A 77 9.60 18.58 0.49
CA LYS A 77 8.55 19.59 0.65
C LYS A 77 7.97 20.06 -0.69
N ARG A 78 8.75 20.03 -1.77
CA ARG A 78 8.29 20.39 -3.12
C ARG A 78 7.63 19.24 -3.86
N ILE A 79 8.12 18.02 -3.65
CA ILE A 79 7.54 16.81 -4.29
C ILE A 79 6.21 16.45 -3.65
N TYR A 80 6.09 16.59 -2.32
CA TYR A 80 4.93 16.12 -1.56
C TYR A 80 3.56 16.59 -2.09
N PRO A 81 3.32 17.88 -2.40
CA PRO A 81 2.01 18.31 -2.90
C PRO A 81 1.63 17.69 -4.26
N ARG A 82 2.62 17.52 -5.14
CA ARG A 82 2.40 16.86 -6.44
C ARG A 82 2.12 15.38 -6.24
N TRP A 83 2.90 14.72 -5.38
CA TRP A 83 2.67 13.33 -5.02
C TRP A 83 1.26 13.09 -4.45
N GLU A 84 0.82 13.91 -3.48
CA GLU A 84 -0.52 13.84 -2.90
C GLU A 84 -1.63 13.97 -3.95
N THR A 85 -1.46 14.89 -4.90
CA THR A 85 -2.42 15.08 -6.00
C THR A 85 -2.45 13.87 -6.93
N SER A 86 -1.28 13.31 -7.26
CA SER A 86 -1.16 12.16 -8.15
C SER A 86 -1.63 10.85 -7.53
N LEU A 87 -1.54 10.67 -6.21
CA LEU A 87 -2.06 9.48 -5.53
C LEU A 87 -3.51 9.19 -5.89
N ARG A 88 -4.35 10.23 -5.98
CA ARG A 88 -5.78 10.11 -6.35
C ARG A 88 -5.99 9.60 -7.77
N GLN A 89 -4.99 9.71 -8.63
CA GLN A 89 -5.05 9.27 -10.04
C GLN A 89 -4.44 7.87 -10.22
N TRP A 90 -3.68 7.37 -9.24
CA TRP A 90 -2.91 6.12 -9.39
C TRP A 90 -3.64 4.88 -8.90
N GLY A 91 -4.71 5.06 -8.12
CA GLY A 91 -5.57 3.98 -7.67
C GLY A 91 -6.78 4.51 -6.91
N TRP A 92 -7.62 3.59 -6.47
CA TRP A 92 -8.81 3.89 -5.66
C TRP A 92 -8.70 3.36 -4.24
N PHE A 93 -8.02 2.23 -4.04
CA PHE A 93 -7.90 1.60 -2.72
C PHE A 93 -6.58 0.85 -2.57
N ILE A 94 -6.18 0.64 -1.32
CA ILE A 94 -5.09 -0.27 -0.94
C ILE A 94 -5.55 -1.17 0.21
N PRO A 95 -4.90 -2.31 0.45
CA PRO A 95 -5.18 -3.12 1.63
C PRO A 95 -4.88 -2.32 2.90
N HIS A 96 -5.77 -2.40 3.89
CA HIS A 96 -5.59 -1.85 5.21
C HIS A 96 -4.29 -2.34 5.85
N ARG A 97 -3.81 -1.70 6.93
CA ARG A 97 -2.60 -2.12 7.66
C ARG A 97 -2.56 -3.62 7.95
N MET A 98 -3.68 -4.18 8.41
CA MET A 98 -3.83 -5.61 8.73
C MET A 98 -4.12 -6.49 7.51
N ASP A 99 -4.16 -5.92 6.29
CA ASP A 99 -4.41 -6.61 5.03
C ASP A 99 -5.80 -7.28 4.91
N LEU A 100 -6.70 -7.02 5.87
CA LEU A 100 -8.03 -7.66 5.94
C LEU A 100 -9.11 -6.99 5.07
N TRP A 101 -8.99 -5.69 4.83
CA TRP A 101 -10.03 -4.88 4.16
C TRP A 101 -9.42 -3.84 3.23
N PRO A 102 -10.06 -3.49 2.11
CA PRO A 102 -9.64 -2.35 1.30
C PRO A 102 -9.95 -1.03 2.02
N VAL A 103 -9.06 -0.06 1.88
CA VAL A 103 -9.25 1.32 2.37
C VAL A 103 -8.93 2.32 1.26
N PRO A 104 -9.57 3.50 1.26
CA PRO A 104 -9.30 4.51 0.24
C PRO A 104 -7.84 4.96 0.29
N ILE A 105 -7.29 5.29 -0.88
CA ILE A 105 -5.93 5.83 -0.98
C ILE A 105 -5.90 7.26 -0.44
N THR A 106 -5.07 7.47 0.58
CA THR A 106 -4.72 8.77 1.14
C THR A 106 -3.21 8.80 1.42
N PRO A 107 -2.59 9.99 1.53
CA PRO A 107 -1.19 10.11 1.96
C PRO A 107 -0.87 9.31 3.22
N GLU A 108 -1.77 9.31 4.20
CA GLU A 108 -1.60 8.64 5.50
C GLU A 108 -1.66 7.13 5.34
N THR A 109 -2.64 6.61 4.60
CA THR A 109 -2.81 5.16 4.40
C THR A 109 -1.67 4.58 3.58
N VAL A 110 -1.21 5.29 2.54
CA VAL A 110 -0.02 4.89 1.78
C VAL A 110 1.23 4.95 2.65
N ARG A 111 1.41 6.00 3.46
CA ARG A 111 2.57 6.13 4.38
C ARG A 111 2.68 5.02 5.42
N GLN A 112 1.57 4.42 5.83
CA GLN A 112 1.58 3.26 6.73
C GLN A 112 2.18 2.01 6.07
N LYS A 113 2.20 1.93 4.74
CA LYS A 113 2.73 0.80 3.97
C LYS A 113 4.08 1.12 3.33
N PHE A 114 4.27 2.37 2.93
CA PHE A 114 5.41 2.85 2.18
C PHE A 114 5.89 4.16 2.78
N SER A 115 7.07 4.16 3.41
CA SER A 115 7.58 5.29 4.19
C SER A 115 8.13 6.43 3.32
N PHE A 116 7.25 7.09 2.55
CA PHE A 116 7.59 8.26 1.74
C PHE A 116 8.01 9.45 2.63
N SER A 117 9.32 9.59 2.84
CA SER A 117 9.95 10.58 3.71
C SER A 117 11.11 11.29 2.99
N HIS A 118 11.67 12.34 3.62
CA HIS A 118 12.85 13.02 3.09
C HIS A 118 14.09 12.10 3.04
N GLN A 119 14.24 11.22 4.04
CA GLN A 119 15.30 10.20 4.05
C GLN A 119 15.12 9.22 2.89
N TRP A 120 13.90 8.74 2.68
CA TRP A 120 13.59 7.84 1.56
C TRP A 120 13.87 8.51 0.20
N VAL A 121 13.54 9.80 0.04
CA VAL A 121 13.87 10.56 -1.18
C VAL A 121 15.39 10.65 -1.38
N ALA A 122 16.15 10.92 -0.33
CA ALA A 122 17.62 10.94 -0.41
C ALA A 122 18.19 9.58 -0.80
N GLU A 123 17.68 8.49 -0.22
CA GLU A 123 18.09 7.11 -0.51
C GLU A 123 17.80 6.74 -1.97
N VAL A 124 16.61 7.03 -2.48
CA VAL A 124 16.24 6.76 -3.88
C VAL A 124 17.13 7.52 -4.84
N LEU A 125 17.42 8.79 -4.56
CA LEU A 125 18.30 9.60 -5.40
C LEU A 125 19.73 9.07 -5.37
N ALA A 126 20.24 8.71 -4.18
CA ALA A 126 21.57 8.13 -4.03
C ALA A 126 21.72 6.80 -4.79
N GLN A 127 20.71 5.92 -4.74
CA GLN A 127 20.67 4.67 -5.50
C GLN A 127 20.71 4.89 -7.02
N ASN A 128 20.28 6.06 -7.49
CA ASN A 128 20.27 6.46 -8.90
C ASN A 128 21.41 7.44 -9.25
N GLY A 129 22.44 7.56 -8.41
CA GLY A 129 23.63 8.37 -8.67
C GLY A 129 23.45 9.88 -8.47
N ILE A 130 22.35 10.32 -7.87
CA ILE A 130 22.07 11.74 -7.58
C ILE A 130 22.32 11.99 -6.09
N GLN A 131 23.35 12.77 -5.76
CA GLN A 131 23.62 13.17 -4.37
C GLN A 131 22.88 14.45 -4.01
N VAL A 132 22.32 14.49 -2.80
CA VAL A 132 21.62 15.63 -2.23
C VAL A 132 22.11 15.83 -0.80
N GLU A 133 22.28 17.08 -0.37
CA GLU A 133 22.65 17.38 1.01
C GLU A 133 21.56 16.88 1.99
N GLY A 134 21.99 16.23 3.07
CA GLY A 134 21.14 15.60 4.09
C GLY A 134 20.22 16.58 4.80
#